data_AF-A0A412QPP4-F1
#
_entry.id   AF-A0A412QPP4-F1
#
_cell.length_a   1.000
_cell.length_b   1.000
_cell.length_c   1.000
_cell.angle_alpha   90.00
_cell.angle_beta   90.00
_cell.angle_gamma   90.00
#
_symmetry.space_group_name_H-M   'P 1'
#
loop_
_entity.id
_entity.type
_entity.pdbx_description
1 polymer ?
#
loop_
_entity_poly.entity_id
_entity_poly.type
_entity_poly.pdbx_seq_one_letter_code
_entity_poly.pdbx_strand_id
1 'polypeptide(L)'
;MGYERLEKSLIDLVKEEQAKLGYRKEMIRLYYPLSSLNHFMETNADSEEMQELLADFPKAAEDIFGEVGITHAKDRFCFALSENASEYVHENMKPNEFIKELVELVAKHGCTMEDIEVLFRSHSDKIVAEPMDNGEFDRMIRFEEGEDKYYYCFKDEGCHIIYHRFLPEDYADFGFKPDKKIRNRGNTNENRNI
;
A
#
# COMPACT_ATOMS: atom_id res chain seq x y z
N MET A 1 9.98 -18.53 13.57
CA MET A 1 9.02 -17.89 12.65
C MET A 1 9.54 -16.52 12.31
N GLY A 2 9.54 -16.14 11.03
CA GLY A 2 10.09 -14.86 10.58
C GLY A 2 8.97 -13.83 10.47
N TYR A 3 8.83 -12.96 11.47
CA TYR A 3 7.86 -11.85 11.44
C TYR A 3 8.36 -10.63 10.62
N GLU A 4 9.54 -10.73 10.02
CA GLU A 4 10.25 -9.65 9.34
C GLU A 4 9.39 -8.93 8.30
N ARG A 5 8.58 -9.67 7.52
CA ARG A 5 7.70 -9.08 6.50
C ARG A 5 6.56 -8.26 7.13
N LEU A 6 5.96 -8.77 8.21
CA LEU A 6 4.89 -8.08 8.94
C LEU A 6 5.45 -6.84 9.66
N GLU A 7 6.60 -6.98 10.32
CA GLU A 7 7.30 -5.88 10.98
C GLU A 7 7.64 -4.76 9.99
N LYS A 8 8.26 -5.10 8.85
CA LYS A 8 8.53 -4.14 7.78
C LYS A 8 7.26 -3.45 7.30
N SER A 9 6.17 -4.20 7.11
CA SER A 9 4.89 -3.62 6.68
C SER A 9 4.32 -2.65 7.72
N LEU A 10 4.41 -2.97 9.01
CA LEU A 10 3.99 -2.07 10.10
C LEU A 10 4.84 -0.80 10.11
N ILE A 11 6.17 -0.90 9.98
CA ILE A 11 7.07 0.26 9.86
C ILE A 11 6.68 1.11 8.65
N ASP A 12 6.50 0.49 7.49
CA ASP A 12 6.16 1.18 6.25
C ASP A 12 4.79 1.89 6.38
N LEU A 13 3.81 1.32 7.09
CA LEU A 13 2.53 1.99 7.39
C LEU A 13 2.67 3.17 8.35
N VAL A 14 3.46 3.03 9.43
CA VAL A 14 3.72 4.14 10.36
C VAL A 14 4.43 5.29 9.64
N LYS A 15 5.41 4.99 8.77
CA LYS A 15 6.09 6.00 7.94
C LYS A 15 5.12 6.78 7.07
N GLU A 16 4.20 6.08 6.40
CA GLU A 16 3.18 6.71 5.57
C GLU A 16 2.21 7.56 6.41
N GLU A 17 1.78 7.07 7.56
CA GLU A 17 0.91 7.82 8.47
C GLU A 17 1.58 9.11 8.94
N GLN A 18 2.84 9.04 9.38
CA GLN A 18 3.62 10.21 9.80
C GLN A 18 3.85 11.19 8.64
N ALA A 19 4.05 10.70 7.41
CA ALA A 19 4.15 11.56 6.24
C ALA A 19 2.82 12.30 5.97
N LYS A 20 1.67 11.64 6.19
CA LYS A 20 0.33 12.20 5.96
C LYS A 20 -0.13 13.16 7.06
N LEU A 21 0.11 12.81 8.32
CA LEU A 21 -0.47 13.48 9.49
C LEU A 21 0.54 14.31 10.31
N GLY A 22 1.82 14.19 9.98
CA GLY A 22 2.94 14.67 10.78
C GLY A 22 3.27 13.71 11.92
N TYR A 23 4.52 13.76 12.39
CA TYR A 23 4.95 12.99 13.56
C TYR A 23 4.21 13.43 14.83
N ARG A 24 3.74 12.45 15.59
CA ARG A 24 3.20 12.60 16.95
C ARG A 24 3.68 11.41 17.77
N LYS A 25 4.12 11.68 19.00
CA LYS A 25 4.43 10.64 19.98
C LYS A 25 3.13 10.12 20.57
N GLU A 26 2.51 9.15 19.90
CA GLU A 26 1.23 8.58 20.29
C GLU A 26 1.09 7.11 19.89
N MET A 27 0.13 6.42 20.49
CA MET A 27 -0.23 5.06 20.10
C MET A 27 -0.88 5.06 18.71
N ILE A 28 -0.43 4.14 17.85
CA ILE A 28 -0.94 3.99 16.48
C ILE A 28 -1.74 2.70 16.38
N ARG A 29 -2.86 2.73 15.65
CA ARG A 29 -3.70 1.54 15.40
C ARG A 29 -3.74 1.22 13.93
N LEU A 30 -3.11 0.10 13.56
CA LEU A 30 -3.05 -0.38 12.18
C LEU A 30 -3.94 -1.61 12.03
N TYR A 31 -4.65 -1.69 10.90
CA TYR A 31 -5.62 -2.75 10.65
C TYR A 31 -5.21 -3.59 9.45
N TYR A 32 -5.26 -4.90 9.61
CA TYR A 32 -5.02 -5.86 8.54
C TYR A 32 -6.21 -6.80 8.37
N PRO A 33 -6.60 -7.13 7.12
CA PRO A 33 -7.48 -8.27 6.89
C PRO A 33 -6.72 -9.57 7.15
N LEU A 34 -7.46 -10.63 7.51
CA LEU A 34 -6.90 -11.97 7.73
C LEU A 34 -6.13 -12.48 6.49
N SER A 35 -6.60 -12.15 5.29
CA SER A 35 -5.92 -12.55 4.04
C SER A 35 -4.48 -12.04 3.97
N SER A 36 -4.24 -10.77 4.29
CA SER A 36 -2.88 -10.20 4.31
C SER A 36 -2.00 -10.87 5.36
N LEU A 37 -2.56 -11.18 6.54
CA LEU A 37 -1.83 -11.91 7.57
C LEU A 37 -1.48 -13.33 7.12
N ASN A 38 -2.39 -14.00 6.42
CA ASN A 38 -2.14 -15.30 5.79
C ASN A 38 -1.00 -15.23 4.77
N HIS A 39 -0.91 -14.15 3.99
CA HIS A 39 0.22 -13.91 3.08
C HIS A 39 1.55 -13.70 3.82
N PHE A 40 1.55 -12.96 4.93
CA PHE A 40 2.76 -12.76 5.73
C PHE A 40 3.25 -14.05 6.39
N MET A 41 2.31 -14.86 6.91
CA MET A 41 2.60 -16.09 7.65
C MET A 41 2.70 -17.32 6.75
N GLU A 42 2.48 -17.16 5.44
CA GLU A 42 2.46 -18.24 4.44
C GLU A 42 1.53 -19.40 4.84
N THR A 43 0.32 -19.04 5.29
CA THR A 43 -0.67 -19.98 5.84
C THR A 43 -2.08 -19.71 5.27
N ASN A 44 -3.04 -20.55 5.63
CA ASN A 44 -4.46 -20.37 5.33
C ASN A 44 -5.29 -20.49 6.62
N ALA A 45 -4.78 -19.85 7.68
CA ALA A 45 -5.36 -19.90 9.00
C ALA A 45 -6.71 -19.16 9.02
N ASP A 46 -7.61 -19.62 9.88
CA ASP A 46 -8.74 -18.80 10.31
C ASP A 46 -8.31 -17.72 11.33
N SER A 47 -9.27 -16.92 11.80
CA SER A 47 -8.96 -15.84 12.73
C SER A 47 -8.42 -16.30 14.09
N GLU A 48 -8.89 -17.44 14.62
CA GLU A 48 -8.42 -17.94 15.92
C GLU A 48 -7.01 -18.54 15.77
N GLU A 49 -6.80 -19.32 14.71
CA GLU A 49 -5.49 -19.88 14.37
C GLU A 49 -4.46 -18.78 14.11
N MET A 50 -4.84 -17.69 13.43
CA MET A 50 -3.96 -16.55 13.20
C MET A 50 -3.61 -15.80 14.49
N GLN A 51 -4.55 -15.70 15.43
CA GLN A 51 -4.28 -15.10 16.75
C GLN A 51 -3.24 -15.93 17.51
N GLU A 52 -3.27 -17.26 17.44
CA GLU A 52 -2.25 -18.13 18.02
C GLU A 52 -0.90 -17.98 17.32
N LEU A 53 -0.87 -17.92 15.99
CA LEU A 53 0.35 -17.71 15.21
C LEU A 53 1.02 -16.37 15.51
N LEU A 54 0.25 -15.34 15.91
CA LEU A 54 0.75 -14.02 16.26
C LEU A 54 1.12 -13.88 17.75
N ALA A 55 0.91 -14.90 18.59
CA ALA A 55 1.06 -14.79 20.04
C ALA A 55 2.47 -14.34 20.48
N ASP A 56 3.51 -14.78 19.75
CA ASP A 56 4.90 -14.42 20.04
C ASP A 56 5.35 -13.11 19.36
N PHE A 57 4.54 -12.54 18.46
CA PHE A 57 4.89 -11.31 17.73
C PHE A 57 5.19 -10.12 18.66
N PRO A 58 4.37 -9.81 19.69
CA PRO A 58 4.65 -8.68 20.58
C PRO A 58 6.01 -8.80 21.26
N LYS A 59 6.42 -10.02 21.62
CA LYS A 59 7.73 -10.25 22.24
C LYS A 59 8.87 -10.16 21.22
N ALA A 60 8.66 -10.66 20.01
CA ALA A 60 9.65 -10.62 18.94
C ALA A 60 9.95 -9.19 18.46
N ALA A 61 8.95 -8.31 18.47
CA ALA A 61 9.06 -6.95 17.96
C ALA A 61 9.21 -5.86 19.07
N GLU A 62 9.42 -6.27 20.32
CA GLU A 62 9.49 -5.38 21.49
C GLU A 62 10.58 -4.31 21.36
N ASP A 63 11.73 -4.66 20.76
CA ASP A 63 12.87 -3.75 20.57
C ASP A 63 12.56 -2.58 19.61
N ILE A 64 11.57 -2.75 18.72
CA ILE A 64 11.21 -1.77 17.70
C ILE A 64 9.91 -1.05 18.08
N PHE A 65 8.89 -1.81 18.48
CA PHE A 65 7.55 -1.26 18.70
C PHE A 65 7.21 -1.02 20.19
N GLY A 66 8.06 -1.48 21.11
CA GLY A 66 7.72 -1.53 22.53
C GLY A 66 6.52 -2.44 22.77
N GLU A 67 5.53 -1.95 23.51
CA GLU A 67 4.29 -2.70 23.74
C GLU A 67 3.45 -2.78 22.45
N VAL A 68 3.06 -4.01 22.09
CA VAL A 68 2.17 -4.28 20.95
C VAL A 68 0.95 -5.06 21.42
N GLY A 69 -0.23 -4.47 21.23
CA GLY A 69 -1.50 -5.16 21.41
C GLY A 69 -2.02 -5.73 20.09
N ILE A 70 -2.45 -6.99 20.08
CA ILE A 70 -3.07 -7.63 18.91
C ILE A 70 -4.45 -8.11 19.30
N THR A 71 -5.47 -7.62 18.60
CA THR A 71 -6.87 -8.03 18.77
C THR A 71 -7.50 -8.22 17.41
N HIS A 72 -8.61 -8.97 17.32
CA HIS A 72 -9.36 -9.09 16.07
C HIS A 72 -10.87 -9.05 16.30
N ALA A 73 -11.60 -8.73 15.23
CA ALA A 73 -13.05 -8.83 15.16
C ALA A 73 -13.44 -9.36 13.78
N LYS A 74 -13.92 -10.62 13.74
CA LYS A 74 -14.02 -11.39 12.49
C LYS A 74 -12.64 -11.41 11.80
N ASP A 75 -12.61 -11.26 10.48
CA ASP A 75 -11.40 -11.33 9.66
C ASP A 75 -10.59 -10.02 9.62
N ARG A 76 -10.70 -9.17 10.67
CA ARG A 76 -9.94 -7.91 10.77
C ARG A 76 -9.18 -7.84 12.08
N PHE A 77 -7.86 -7.73 11.97
CA PHE A 77 -6.92 -7.61 13.07
C PHE A 77 -6.52 -6.16 13.28
N CYS A 78 -6.38 -5.75 14.54
CA CYS A 78 -5.90 -4.46 14.99
C CYS A 78 -4.59 -4.65 15.74
N PHE A 79 -3.53 -4.01 15.23
CA PHE A 79 -2.24 -3.86 15.88
C PHE A 79 -2.21 -2.49 16.55
N ALA A 80 -2.26 -2.47 17.88
CA ALA A 80 -2.06 -1.28 18.68
C ALA A 80 -0.57 -1.17 19.02
N LEU A 81 0.14 -0.30 18.32
CA LEU A 81 1.55 -0.04 18.53
C LEU A 81 1.72 1.10 19.53
N SER A 82 2.56 0.91 20.55
CA SER A 82 2.81 1.94 21.56
C SER A 82 3.46 3.20 20.97
N GLU A 83 3.55 4.26 21.77
CA GLU A 83 4.28 5.48 21.37
C GLU A 83 5.75 5.23 21.02
N ASN A 84 6.37 4.17 21.56
CA ASN A 84 7.74 3.79 21.21
C ASN A 84 7.87 3.43 19.73
N ALA A 85 6.85 2.80 19.13
CA ALA A 85 6.84 2.52 17.70
C ALA A 85 6.85 3.82 16.87
N SER A 86 6.04 4.81 17.28
CA SER A 86 5.99 6.11 16.61
C SER A 86 7.33 6.83 16.68
N GLU A 87 7.98 6.81 17.85
CA GLU A 87 9.28 7.45 18.09
C GLU A 87 10.39 6.72 17.32
N TYR A 88 10.44 5.39 17.40
CA TYR A 88 11.42 4.58 16.67
C TYR A 88 11.37 4.86 15.17
N VAL A 89 10.17 4.83 14.57
CA VAL A 89 10.02 5.07 13.13
C VAL A 89 10.43 6.50 12.78
N HIS A 90 10.07 7.49 13.61
CA HIS A 90 10.45 8.88 13.38
C HIS A 90 11.97 9.09 13.39
N GLU A 91 12.67 8.47 14.35
CA GLU A 91 14.13 8.57 14.49
C GLU A 91 14.90 7.81 13.40
N ASN A 92 14.31 6.75 12.85
CA ASN A 92 14.95 5.87 11.85
C ASN A 92 14.49 6.14 10.41
N MET A 93 13.51 7.02 10.19
CA MET A 93 13.04 7.39 8.85
C MET A 93 14.10 8.21 8.12
N LYS A 94 14.46 7.80 6.89
CA LYS A 94 15.40 8.59 6.09
C LYS A 94 14.72 9.85 5.54
N PRO A 95 15.42 10.99 5.42
CA PRO A 95 14.81 12.22 4.89
C PRO A 95 14.29 12.10 3.45
N ASN A 96 14.85 11.20 2.65
CA ASN A 96 14.61 11.00 1.21
C ASN A 96 13.82 9.70 0.92
N GLU A 97 12.96 9.27 1.84
CA GLU A 97 12.10 8.12 1.57
C GLU A 97 11.01 8.47 0.57
N PHE A 98 10.88 7.62 -0.46
CA PHE A 98 9.93 7.78 -1.55
C PHE A 98 8.50 8.09 -1.08
N ILE A 99 8.01 7.37 -0.05
CA ILE A 99 6.64 7.54 0.45
C ILE A 99 6.38 8.96 0.95
N LYS A 100 7.39 9.62 1.53
CA LYS A 100 7.28 11.00 2.01
C LYS A 100 7.14 11.97 0.84
N GLU A 101 7.99 11.82 -0.17
CA GLU A 101 7.94 12.65 -1.39
C GLU A 101 6.61 12.44 -2.13
N LEU A 102 6.11 11.21 -2.18
CA LEU A 102 4.82 10.89 -2.79
C LEU A 102 3.67 11.58 -2.06
N VAL A 103 3.61 11.46 -0.73
CA VAL A 103 2.58 12.12 0.10
C VAL A 103 2.63 13.64 -0.08
N GLU A 104 3.81 14.24 -0.04
CA GLU A 104 3.99 15.68 -0.25
C GLU A 104 3.58 16.11 -1.66
N LEU A 105 3.79 15.26 -2.67
CA LEU A 105 3.39 15.54 -4.05
C LEU A 105 1.87 15.50 -4.23
N VAL A 106 1.21 14.43 -3.78
CA VAL A 106 -0.26 14.29 -3.93
C VAL A 106 -1.03 15.31 -3.09
N ALA A 107 -0.44 15.82 -2.01
CA ALA A 107 -1.04 16.88 -1.21
C ALA A 107 -1.04 18.26 -1.90
N LYS A 108 -0.25 18.45 -2.96
CA LYS A 108 -0.19 19.73 -3.71
C LYS A 108 -1.41 19.86 -4.62
N HIS A 109 -2.04 21.04 -4.59
CA HIS A 109 -3.07 21.38 -5.55
C HIS A 109 -2.53 21.34 -6.99
N GLY A 110 -3.28 20.69 -7.88
CA GLY A 110 -2.90 20.56 -9.28
C GLY A 110 -1.86 19.49 -9.57
N CYS A 111 -1.56 18.59 -8.60
CA CYS A 111 -0.79 17.38 -8.86
C CYS A 111 -1.43 16.57 -9.99
N THR A 112 -0.63 16.18 -10.97
CA THR A 112 -1.05 15.39 -12.13
C THR A 112 -0.51 13.97 -12.07
N MET A 113 -1.10 13.07 -12.85
CA MET A 113 -0.60 11.70 -12.96
C MET A 113 0.81 11.65 -13.58
N GLU A 114 1.12 12.60 -14.46
CA GLU A 114 2.46 12.79 -15.03
C GLU A 114 3.48 13.16 -13.96
N ASP A 115 3.14 14.05 -13.02
CA ASP A 115 4.05 14.42 -11.92
C ASP A 115 4.38 13.20 -11.05
N ILE A 116 3.40 12.34 -10.80
CA ILE A 116 3.58 11.10 -10.04
C ILE A 116 4.52 10.15 -10.79
N GLU A 117 4.32 9.94 -12.09
CA GLU A 117 5.23 9.12 -12.89
C GLU A 117 6.66 9.68 -12.91
N VAL A 118 6.82 11.01 -12.99
CA VAL A 118 8.13 11.66 -12.91
C VAL A 118 8.79 11.38 -11.57
N LEU A 119 8.04 11.44 -10.46
CA LEU A 119 8.56 11.09 -9.14
C LEU A 119 9.01 9.62 -9.06
N PHE A 120 8.22 8.67 -9.56
CA PHE A 120 8.66 7.27 -9.60
C PHE A 120 9.95 7.11 -10.41
N ARG A 121 10.05 7.76 -11.56
CA ARG A 121 11.25 7.71 -12.42
C ARG A 121 12.47 8.38 -11.80
N SER A 122 12.31 9.34 -10.89
CA SER A 122 13.46 9.94 -10.20
C SER A 122 14.09 9.00 -9.17
N HIS A 123 13.36 7.97 -8.71
CA HIS A 123 13.85 6.96 -7.78
C HIS A 123 14.31 5.66 -8.47
N SER A 124 13.84 5.37 -9.68
CA SER A 124 14.26 4.20 -10.46
C SER A 124 13.96 4.34 -11.96
N ASP A 125 14.90 3.90 -12.81
CA ASP A 125 14.68 3.77 -14.25
C ASP A 125 13.74 2.60 -14.61
N LYS A 126 13.54 1.65 -13.69
CA LYS A 126 12.75 0.43 -13.88
C LYS A 126 11.46 0.50 -13.07
N ILE A 127 10.45 1.08 -13.70
CA ILE A 127 9.09 1.16 -13.16
C ILE A 127 8.10 0.55 -14.15
N VAL A 128 7.03 -0.02 -13.62
CA VAL A 128 5.86 -0.41 -14.40
C VAL A 128 4.74 0.57 -14.09
N ALA A 129 4.14 1.11 -15.15
CA ALA A 129 2.97 1.97 -15.07
C ALA A 129 1.92 1.48 -16.06
N GLU A 130 0.76 1.06 -15.56
CA GLU A 130 -0.31 0.46 -16.36
C GLU A 130 -1.64 1.18 -16.10
N PRO A 131 -2.42 1.50 -17.15
CA PRO A 131 -3.77 1.99 -16.96
C PRO A 131 -4.65 0.90 -16.33
N MET A 132 -5.60 1.31 -15.50
CA MET A 132 -6.58 0.44 -14.87
C MET A 132 -7.99 0.76 -15.37
N ASP A 133 -8.80 -0.28 -15.56
CA ASP A 133 -10.21 -0.16 -15.96
C ASP A 133 -11.05 -1.11 -15.08
N ASN A 134 -11.01 -0.85 -13.77
CA ASN A 134 -11.75 -1.60 -12.75
C ASN A 134 -12.89 -0.78 -12.11
N GLY A 135 -13.07 0.47 -12.55
CA GLY A 135 -14.05 1.42 -12.01
C GLY A 135 -13.63 2.14 -10.72
N GLU A 136 -12.49 1.78 -10.12
CA GLU A 136 -12.00 2.34 -8.85
C GLU A 136 -10.74 3.19 -9.03
N PHE A 137 -9.74 2.66 -9.74
CA PHE A 137 -8.45 3.30 -9.99
C PHE A 137 -8.24 3.53 -11.48
N ASP A 138 -7.45 4.54 -11.82
CA ASP A 138 -7.11 4.88 -13.21
C ASP A 138 -5.74 4.36 -13.62
N ARG A 139 -4.81 4.19 -12.66
CA ARG A 139 -3.44 3.77 -12.94
C ARG A 139 -2.80 3.01 -11.80
N MET A 140 -2.07 1.94 -12.13
CA MET A 140 -1.16 1.26 -11.21
C MET A 140 0.28 1.62 -11.56
N ILE A 141 1.08 1.99 -10.56
CA ILE A 141 2.51 2.22 -10.70
C ILE A 141 3.26 1.42 -9.63
N ARG A 142 4.38 0.80 -10.00
CA ARG A 142 5.27 0.10 -9.07
C ARG A 142 6.73 0.15 -9.53
N PHE A 143 7.63 -0.04 -8.59
CA PHE A 143 9.03 -0.34 -8.88
C PHE A 143 9.19 -1.82 -9.30
N GLU A 144 10.03 -2.10 -10.30
CA GLU A 144 10.37 -3.49 -10.65
C GLU A 144 11.41 -4.08 -9.71
N GLU A 145 12.32 -3.24 -9.23
CA GLU A 145 13.47 -3.60 -8.39
C GLU A 145 13.53 -2.66 -7.19
N GLY A 146 14.26 -3.05 -6.13
CA GLY A 146 14.41 -2.25 -4.91
C GLY A 146 13.66 -2.80 -3.69
N GLU A 147 13.73 -2.07 -2.58
CA GLU A 147 13.14 -2.46 -1.28
C GLU A 147 11.64 -2.19 -1.20
N ASP A 148 11.15 -1.23 -1.99
CA ASP A 148 9.73 -0.93 -2.10
C ASP A 148 9.07 -1.91 -3.07
N LYS A 149 8.18 -2.74 -2.54
CA LYS A 149 7.47 -3.79 -3.28
C LYS A 149 6.00 -3.46 -3.50
N TYR A 150 5.56 -2.26 -3.10
CA TYR A 150 4.14 -1.93 -3.12
C TYR A 150 3.65 -1.61 -4.54
N TYR A 151 2.39 -1.96 -4.79
CA TYR A 151 1.63 -1.59 -5.97
C TYR A 151 0.79 -0.37 -5.61
N TYR A 152 1.09 0.77 -6.22
CA TYR A 152 0.38 2.02 -5.97
C TYR A 152 -0.71 2.19 -7.00
N CYS A 153 -1.96 2.16 -6.56
CA CYS A 153 -3.14 2.35 -7.40
C CYS A 153 -3.65 3.78 -7.17
N PHE A 154 -3.59 4.59 -8.22
CA PHE A 154 -3.95 6.00 -8.22
C PHE A 154 -5.33 6.23 -8.85
N LYS A 155 -6.06 7.20 -8.31
CA LYS A 155 -7.35 7.67 -8.84
C LYS A 155 -7.32 9.19 -8.93
N ASP A 156 -7.61 9.72 -10.12
CA ASP A 156 -7.84 11.13 -10.34
C ASP A 156 -9.32 11.47 -10.08
N GLU A 157 -9.59 12.21 -9.03
CA GLU A 157 -10.93 12.70 -8.69
C GLU A 157 -11.23 14.09 -9.30
N GLY A 158 -10.43 14.53 -10.26
CA GLY A 158 -10.54 15.78 -11.02
C GLY A 158 -10.01 17.03 -10.29
N CYS A 159 -10.06 17.04 -8.96
CA CYS A 159 -9.51 18.12 -8.13
C CYS A 159 -8.25 17.69 -7.36
N HIS A 160 -8.14 16.39 -7.06
CA HIS A 160 -7.04 15.80 -6.31
C HIS A 160 -6.82 14.36 -6.75
N ILE A 161 -5.58 13.90 -6.64
CA ILE A 161 -5.22 12.50 -6.84
C ILE A 161 -5.18 11.82 -5.47
N ILE A 162 -5.88 10.70 -5.37
CA ILE A 162 -5.78 9.79 -4.22
C ILE A 162 -5.05 8.52 -4.64
N TYR A 163 -4.52 7.80 -3.65
CA TYR A 163 -3.90 6.51 -3.90
C TYR A 163 -4.17 5.53 -2.77
N HIS A 164 -4.20 4.25 -3.14
CA HIS A 164 -4.04 3.12 -2.25
C HIS A 164 -2.79 2.37 -2.63
N ARG A 165 -2.12 1.76 -1.66
CA ARG A 165 -1.00 0.87 -1.92
C ARG A 165 -1.28 -0.52 -1.38
N PHE A 166 -0.82 -1.52 -2.12
CA PHE A 166 -1.06 -2.93 -1.82
C PHE A 166 0.25 -3.69 -1.88
N LEU A 167 0.39 -4.72 -1.04
CA LEU A 167 1.42 -5.73 -1.29
C LEU A 167 1.08 -6.49 -2.58
N PRO A 168 2.08 -7.07 -3.26
CA PRO A 168 1.85 -7.82 -4.50
C PRO A 168 0.80 -8.93 -4.35
N GLU A 169 0.79 -9.62 -3.22
CA GLU A 169 -0.16 -10.70 -2.89
C GLU A 169 -1.57 -10.16 -2.66
N ASP A 170 -1.70 -9.08 -1.89
CA ASP A 170 -2.99 -8.41 -1.66
C ASP A 170 -3.56 -7.87 -2.98
N TYR A 171 -2.72 -7.24 -3.81
CA TYR A 171 -3.10 -6.75 -5.14
C TYR A 171 -3.63 -7.88 -6.03
N ALA A 172 -2.99 -9.05 -5.97
CA ALA A 172 -3.40 -10.22 -6.75
C ALA A 172 -4.77 -10.75 -6.30
N ASP A 173 -5.06 -10.73 -5.00
CA ASP A 173 -6.35 -11.17 -4.43
C ASP A 173 -7.54 -10.32 -4.88
N PHE A 174 -7.34 -9.00 -5.05
CA PHE A 174 -8.40 -8.12 -5.57
C PHE A 174 -8.83 -8.46 -7.00
N GLY A 175 -7.98 -9.16 -7.75
CA GLY A 175 -8.33 -9.66 -9.08
C GLY A 175 -8.72 -8.55 -10.04
N PHE A 176 -8.04 -7.39 -9.98
CA PHE A 176 -8.16 -6.25 -10.90
C PHE A 176 -7.75 -6.64 -12.33
N LYS A 177 -8.48 -7.57 -12.94
CA LYS A 177 -8.29 -7.98 -14.32
C LYS A 177 -9.05 -6.98 -15.20
N PRO A 178 -8.42 -6.45 -16.26
CA PRO A 178 -9.12 -5.62 -17.22
C PRO A 178 -10.22 -6.47 -17.85
N ASP A 179 -11.46 -5.99 -17.77
CA ASP A 179 -12.57 -6.59 -18.49
C ASP A 179 -12.22 -6.50 -19.98
N LYS A 180 -11.96 -7.65 -20.64
CA LYS A 180 -11.65 -7.69 -22.08
C LYS A 180 -12.90 -7.33 -22.89
N LYS A 181 -13.28 -6.05 -22.91
CA LYS A 181 -14.32 -5.51 -23.79
C LYS A 181 -13.93 -4.20 -24.45
N ILE A 182 -12.71 -4.13 -24.97
CA ILE A 182 -12.46 -3.30 -26.17
C ILE A 182 -12.86 -4.14 -27.39
N ARG A 183 -14.16 -4.23 -27.65
CA ARG A 183 -14.65 -4.57 -29.00
C ARG A 183 -14.54 -3.29 -29.83
N ASN A 184 -13.52 -3.25 -30.68
CA ASN A 184 -13.43 -2.35 -31.82
C ASN A 184 -14.81 -2.19 -32.48
N ARG A 185 -15.48 -1.06 -32.26
CA ARG A 185 -16.51 -0.59 -33.19
C ARG A 185 -15.76 -0.04 -34.39
N GLY A 186 -15.57 -0.91 -35.37
CA GLY A 186 -15.05 -0.55 -36.67
C GLY A 186 -15.86 0.60 -37.25
N ASN A 187 -15.14 1.63 -37.67
CA ASN A 187 -15.58 2.64 -38.62
C ASN A 187 -16.23 1.94 -39.82
N THR A 188 -17.55 2.08 -39.97
CA THR A 188 -18.23 1.84 -41.25
C THR A 188 -18.35 3.17 -41.96
N ASN A 189 -17.26 3.57 -42.60
CA ASN A 189 -17.34 4.44 -43.77
C ASN A 189 -17.84 3.58 -44.94
N GLU A 190 -19.16 3.44 -45.09
CA GLU A 190 -19.74 3.12 -46.38
C GLU A 190 -20.17 4.42 -47.06
N ASN A 191 -19.25 4.94 -47.87
CA ASN A 191 -19.60 5.70 -49.06
C ASN A 191 -20.62 4.91 -49.88
N ARG A 192 -21.83 5.43 -50.05
CA ARG A 192 -22.65 5.15 -51.22
C ARG A 192 -22.98 6.46 -51.93
N ASN A 193 -22.13 6.74 -52.91
CA ASN A 193 -22.53 7.46 -54.12
C ASN A 193 -23.41 6.54 -54.98
N ILE A 194 -24.28 7.20 -55.75
CA ILE A 194 -25.26 6.72 -56.75
C ILE A 194 -26.66 6.50 -56.16
#